data_AF-A0A8J3QZH7-F1
#
_entry.id   AF-A0A8J3QZH7-F1
#
_cell.length_a   1.000
_cell.length_b   1.000
_cell.length_c   1.000
_cell.angle_alpha   90.00
_cell.angle_beta   90.00
_cell.angle_gamma   90.00
#
_symmetry.space_group_name_H-M   'P 1'
#
loop_
_entity.id
_entity.type
_entity.pdbx_description
1 polymer ?
#
loop_
_entity_poly.entity_id
_entity_poly.type
_entity_poly.pdbx_seq_one_letter_code
_entity_poly.pdbx_strand_id
1 'polypeptide(L)'
;MRELSPEVAFAGRARVGEGPVWDARHGRLHWVDIPAGHIHTSDPGTDWSGSPRGDRRAEPDQSIGQTTSIELPTQVGAAVPRRGGGFLAATAEGFASVEADGSMTVRCAILPDGERMNDAKCDRYGRFWAGSTTMDFQPGRGALHLLMPDWTTRVVLDGLTLPNGLDWSPDGRTFYLADTMAGEISAFDSDLESASISNRRVLFRMPVEAGMPDGLTVDASGCLWVAIWGGDRVLRLSPDGDVLGEIPMPVHQPSSCAFGGPGLDVLYITSAREGLDLSDDDPAGSVFAVTRPGAVGTPSTPFAG
;
A
#
# COMPACT_ATOMS: atom_id res chain seq x y z
N MET A 1 -11.26 -26.07 -3.66
CA MET A 1 -11.02 -24.61 -3.71
C MET A 1 -10.26 -24.33 -4.98
N ARG A 2 -10.60 -23.27 -5.72
CA ARG A 2 -9.78 -22.83 -6.85
C ARG A 2 -8.51 -22.21 -6.26
N GLU A 3 -7.35 -22.65 -6.72
CA GLU A 3 -6.07 -22.09 -6.30
C GLU A 3 -6.00 -20.62 -6.71
N LEU A 4 -5.67 -19.74 -5.77
CA LEU A 4 -5.47 -18.32 -6.06
C LEU A 4 -4.08 -18.18 -6.69
N SER A 5 -4.04 -17.87 -7.98
CA SER A 5 -2.79 -17.69 -8.73
C SER A 5 -2.59 -16.21 -9.02
N PRO A 6 -1.55 -15.57 -8.45
CA PRO A 6 -1.12 -14.24 -8.86
C PRO A 6 -0.65 -14.25 -10.31
N GLU A 7 -1.10 -13.27 -11.08
CA GLU A 7 -0.63 -13.02 -12.45
C GLU A 7 0.05 -11.65 -12.50
N VAL A 8 1.11 -11.50 -13.30
CA VAL A 8 1.73 -10.19 -13.53
C VAL A 8 0.72 -9.30 -14.26
N ALA A 9 0.23 -8.27 -13.57
CA ALA A 9 -0.72 -7.31 -14.14
C ALA A 9 0.03 -6.19 -14.89
N PHE A 10 1.08 -5.67 -14.25
CA PHE A 10 1.94 -4.62 -14.79
C PHE A 10 3.39 -5.05 -14.57
N ALA A 11 4.06 -5.44 -15.66
CA ALA A 11 5.47 -5.80 -15.63
C ALA A 11 6.31 -4.58 -15.26
N GLY A 12 7.24 -4.75 -14.33
CA GLY A 12 8.05 -3.67 -13.79
C GLY A 12 9.35 -4.18 -13.21
N ARG A 13 10.25 -3.23 -12.92
CA ARG A 13 11.50 -3.48 -12.21
C ARG A 13 11.69 -2.51 -11.04
N ALA A 14 10.58 -2.18 -10.37
CA ALA A 14 10.61 -1.24 -9.25
C ALA A 14 11.60 -1.72 -8.18
N ARG A 15 12.40 -0.80 -7.64
CA ARG A 15 13.31 -1.14 -6.55
C ARG A 15 12.49 -1.53 -5.33
N VAL A 16 11.57 -0.67 -4.94
CA VAL A 16 10.56 -0.95 -3.90
C VAL A 16 9.23 -0.39 -4.39
N GLY A 17 8.49 -1.20 -5.15
CA GLY A 17 7.12 -0.88 -5.54
C GLY A 17 6.23 -0.88 -4.30
N GLU A 18 5.44 0.15 -4.05
CA GLU A 18 4.72 0.32 -2.78
C GLU A 18 3.44 1.17 -2.92
N GLY A 19 2.67 1.26 -1.84
CA GLY A 19 1.52 2.14 -1.68
C GLY A 19 0.46 2.03 -2.79
N PRO A 20 0.03 0.82 -3.20
CA PRO A 20 -1.00 0.68 -4.23
C PRO A 20 -2.33 1.28 -3.74
N VAL A 21 -2.93 2.14 -4.56
CA VAL A 21 -4.26 2.71 -4.33
C VAL A 21 -5.08 2.68 -5.60
N TRP A 22 -6.28 2.10 -5.53
CA TRP A 22 -7.20 2.07 -6.65
C TRP A 22 -8.03 3.35 -6.71
N ASP A 23 -7.88 4.13 -7.79
CA ASP A 23 -8.77 5.23 -8.11
C ASP A 23 -9.97 4.71 -8.92
N ALA A 24 -11.05 4.43 -8.20
CA ALA A 24 -12.30 3.95 -8.79
C ALA A 24 -12.95 4.97 -9.74
N ARG A 25 -12.63 6.27 -9.65
CA ARG A 25 -13.24 7.31 -10.51
C ARG A 25 -12.70 7.21 -11.94
N HIS A 26 -11.41 6.90 -12.06
CA HIS A 26 -10.73 6.82 -13.35
C HIS A 26 -10.38 5.39 -13.77
N GLY A 27 -10.61 4.40 -12.90
CA GLY A 27 -10.26 3.01 -13.17
C GLY A 27 -8.75 2.83 -13.32
N ARG A 28 -7.99 3.37 -12.35
CA ARG A 28 -6.52 3.40 -12.37
C ARG A 28 -5.96 2.87 -11.06
N LEU A 29 -4.84 2.17 -11.13
CA LEU A 29 -4.02 1.86 -9.97
C LEU A 29 -2.88 2.87 -9.88
N HIS A 30 -2.76 3.58 -8.76
CA HIS A 30 -1.58 4.36 -8.46
C HIS A 30 -0.72 3.60 -7.46
N TRP A 31 0.59 3.76 -7.54
CA TRP A 31 1.57 3.14 -6.65
C TRP A 31 2.89 3.91 -6.79
N VAL A 32 3.90 3.59 -5.99
CA VAL A 32 5.17 4.32 -5.99
C VAL A 32 6.36 3.38 -6.13
N ASP A 33 7.51 3.90 -6.57
CA ASP A 33 8.82 3.26 -6.37
C ASP A 33 9.63 4.14 -5.40
N ILE A 34 9.71 3.72 -4.14
CA ILE A 34 10.16 4.58 -3.03
C ILE A 34 11.55 5.17 -3.29
N PRO A 35 12.60 4.36 -3.54
CA PRO A 35 13.95 4.87 -3.66
C PRO A 35 14.18 5.60 -4.99
N ALA A 36 13.38 5.30 -6.02
CA ALA A 36 13.45 5.95 -7.33
C ALA A 36 12.71 7.29 -7.37
N GLY A 37 11.85 7.59 -6.39
CA GLY A 37 11.10 8.84 -6.36
C GLY A 37 9.98 8.88 -7.42
N HIS A 38 9.39 7.73 -7.77
CA HIS A 38 8.38 7.67 -8.82
C HIS A 38 6.97 7.53 -8.24
N ILE A 39 6.02 8.29 -8.80
CA ILE A 39 4.59 7.99 -8.70
C ILE A 39 4.16 7.34 -10.02
N HIS A 40 3.72 6.10 -9.95
CA HIS A 40 3.22 5.33 -11.07
C HIS A 40 1.70 5.42 -11.18
N THR A 41 1.20 5.43 -12.42
CA THR A 41 -0.21 5.26 -12.73
C THR A 41 -0.33 4.14 -13.75
N SER A 42 -0.95 3.04 -13.33
CA SER A 42 -1.20 1.86 -14.15
C SER A 42 -2.67 1.79 -14.58
N ASP A 43 -2.88 1.75 -15.89
CA ASP A 43 -4.17 1.56 -16.54
C ASP A 43 -4.33 0.08 -16.91
N PRO A 44 -5.21 -0.69 -16.23
CA PRO A 44 -5.45 -2.10 -16.58
C PRO A 44 -6.16 -2.31 -17.92
N GLY A 45 -6.59 -1.25 -18.62
CA GLY A 45 -7.34 -1.34 -19.87
C GLY A 45 -8.82 -1.70 -19.68
N THR A 46 -9.50 -2.02 -20.78
CA THR A 46 -10.97 -2.24 -20.82
C THR A 46 -11.41 -3.70 -20.74
N ASP A 47 -10.51 -4.68 -20.55
CA ASP A 47 -10.87 -6.11 -20.53
C ASP A 47 -10.88 -6.75 -19.13
N TRP A 48 -11.40 -6.05 -18.12
CA TRP A 48 -11.75 -6.66 -16.82
C TRP A 48 -13.27 -6.92 -16.65
N SER A 49 -14.00 -7.15 -17.75
CA SER A 49 -15.46 -7.32 -17.74
C SER A 49 -15.98 -8.64 -17.15
N GLY A 50 -15.13 -9.40 -16.47
CA GLY A 50 -15.54 -10.59 -15.75
C GLY A 50 -16.11 -11.74 -16.60
N SER A 51 -16.01 -11.71 -17.92
CA SER A 51 -16.26 -12.88 -18.75
C SER A 51 -15.12 -13.90 -18.60
N PRO A 52 -15.38 -15.22 -18.64
CA PRO A 52 -14.30 -16.20 -18.84
C PRO A 52 -13.52 -15.79 -20.09
N ARG A 53 -12.19 -15.69 -20.01
CA ARG A 53 -11.33 -15.58 -21.20
C ARG A 53 -11.59 -16.82 -22.06
N GLY A 54 -12.55 -16.73 -22.98
CA GLY A 54 -12.79 -17.76 -23.98
C GLY A 54 -11.58 -17.79 -24.91
N ASP A 55 -10.86 -18.91 -24.89
CA ASP A 55 -10.00 -19.45 -25.95
C ASP A 55 -9.01 -18.52 -26.67
N ARG A 56 -8.68 -17.35 -26.13
CA ARG A 56 -7.47 -16.64 -26.52
C ARG A 56 -6.34 -17.15 -25.66
N ARG A 57 -5.58 -18.11 -26.21
CA ARG A 57 -4.17 -18.29 -25.88
C ARG A 57 -3.51 -16.92 -26.03
N ALA A 58 -3.41 -16.18 -24.92
CA ALA A 58 -2.57 -14.99 -24.89
C ALA A 58 -1.14 -15.49 -25.06
N GLU A 59 -0.44 -14.96 -26.06
CA GLU A 59 1.00 -15.11 -26.15
C GLU A 59 1.61 -14.57 -24.84
N PRO A 60 2.67 -15.19 -24.28
CA PRO A 60 3.21 -14.86 -22.95
C PRO A 60 3.73 -13.42 -22.75
N ASP A 61 3.74 -12.58 -23.79
CA ASP A 61 4.41 -11.26 -23.83
C ASP A 61 3.44 -10.07 -23.81
N GLN A 62 2.16 -10.28 -23.49
CA GLN A 62 1.19 -9.16 -23.39
C GLN A 62 0.98 -8.76 -21.94
N SER A 63 1.78 -7.78 -21.48
CA SER A 63 1.39 -6.92 -20.36
C SER A 63 -0.03 -6.39 -20.59
N ILE A 64 -0.89 -6.52 -19.58
CA ILE A 64 -2.34 -6.32 -19.74
C ILE A 64 -2.70 -4.82 -19.66
N GLY A 65 -1.83 -4.00 -19.07
CA GLY A 65 -2.05 -2.56 -18.95
C GLY A 65 -0.81 -1.69 -19.01
N GLN A 66 -1.01 -0.40 -19.26
CA GLN A 66 0.07 0.58 -19.46
C GLN A 66 0.39 1.30 -18.15
N THR A 67 1.67 1.50 -17.86
CA THR A 67 2.12 2.30 -16.71
C THR A 67 2.80 3.57 -17.19
N THR A 68 2.38 4.71 -16.65
CA THR A 68 3.08 6.00 -16.77
C THR A 68 3.63 6.40 -15.40
N SER A 69 4.64 7.29 -15.41
CA SER A 69 5.35 7.68 -14.19
C SER A 69 5.57 9.19 -14.14
N ILE A 70 5.49 9.75 -12.94
CA ILE A 70 6.00 11.07 -12.60
C ILE A 70 7.25 10.86 -11.75
N GLU A 71 8.37 11.45 -12.16
CA GLU A 71 9.62 11.44 -11.39
C GLU A 71 9.67 12.66 -10.46
N LEU A 72 9.98 12.41 -9.18
CA LEU A 72 10.14 13.41 -8.15
C LEU A 72 11.61 13.49 -7.72
N PRO A 73 12.11 14.67 -7.32
CA PRO A 73 13.49 14.85 -6.90
C PRO A 73 13.78 14.32 -5.48
N THR A 74 12.92 13.46 -4.94
CA THR A 74 12.95 12.97 -3.55
C THR A 74 12.32 11.59 -3.46
N GLN A 75 12.58 10.86 -2.38
CA GLN A 75 11.90 9.59 -2.12
C GLN A 75 10.42 9.85 -1.83
N VAL A 76 9.56 8.96 -2.32
CA VAL A 76 8.11 9.01 -2.08
C VAL A 76 7.65 7.66 -1.54
N GLY A 77 7.26 7.62 -0.27
CA GLY A 77 6.83 6.40 0.41
C GLY A 77 5.41 5.96 0.01
N ALA A 78 4.53 6.93 -0.27
CA ALA A 78 3.16 6.70 -0.71
C ALA A 78 2.62 7.95 -1.42
N ALA A 79 1.66 7.75 -2.33
CA ALA A 79 0.95 8.83 -3.00
C ALA A 79 -0.52 8.50 -3.22
N VAL A 80 -1.40 9.46 -2.96
CA VAL A 80 -2.86 9.31 -3.15
C VAL A 80 -3.42 10.46 -3.99
N PRO A 81 -4.46 10.22 -4.81
CA PRO A 81 -5.12 11.29 -5.54
C PRO A 81 -5.69 12.35 -4.57
N ARG A 82 -5.60 13.62 -4.95
CA ARG A 82 -6.32 14.71 -4.27
C ARG A 82 -7.68 14.94 -4.91
N ARG A 83 -8.67 15.36 -4.12
CA ARG A 83 -9.97 15.78 -4.65
C ARG A 83 -9.87 16.93 -5.63
N GLY A 84 -8.91 17.84 -5.42
CA GLY A 84 -8.63 18.97 -6.31
C GLY A 84 -7.82 18.64 -7.58
N GLY A 85 -7.40 17.38 -7.76
CA GLY A 85 -6.52 16.95 -8.86
C GLY A 85 -5.05 16.82 -8.44
N GLY A 86 -4.29 16.05 -9.22
CA GLY A 86 -2.92 15.66 -8.87
C GLY A 86 -2.88 14.74 -7.64
N PHE A 87 -1.73 14.71 -6.97
CA PHE A 87 -1.44 13.82 -5.85
C PHE A 87 -1.03 14.57 -4.58
N LEU A 88 -1.35 13.96 -3.45
CA LEU A 88 -0.65 14.16 -2.18
C LEU A 88 0.41 13.06 -2.08
N ALA A 89 1.64 13.44 -1.79
CA ALA A 89 2.77 12.52 -1.63
C ALA A 89 3.34 12.59 -0.21
N ALA A 90 3.62 11.43 0.38
CA ALA A 90 4.43 11.28 1.59
C ALA A 90 5.90 11.14 1.18
N THR A 91 6.72 12.13 1.49
CA THR A 91 8.10 12.26 0.96
C THR A 91 9.16 12.16 2.05
N ALA A 92 10.44 12.25 1.68
CA ALA A 92 11.53 12.33 2.65
C ALA A 92 11.43 13.57 3.57
N GLU A 93 10.91 14.68 3.06
CA GLU A 93 10.77 15.95 3.81
C GLU A 93 9.49 16.00 4.67
N GLY A 94 8.47 15.24 4.29
CA GLY A 94 7.15 15.26 4.93
C GLY A 94 6.02 15.08 3.93
N PHE A 95 5.24 16.13 3.68
CA PHE A 95 4.08 16.09 2.78
C PHE A 95 4.20 17.09 1.64
N ALA A 96 3.98 16.62 0.42
CA ALA A 96 4.04 17.42 -0.79
C ALA A 96 2.77 17.30 -1.64
N SER A 97 2.41 18.38 -2.31
CA SER A 97 1.47 18.34 -3.43
C SER A 97 2.22 18.11 -4.73
N VAL A 98 1.69 17.25 -5.59
CA VAL A 98 2.21 17.00 -6.95
C VAL A 98 1.11 17.29 -7.95
N GLU A 99 1.35 18.19 -8.88
CA GLU A 99 0.42 18.53 -9.94
C GLU A 99 0.52 17.57 -11.13
N ALA A 100 -0.43 17.66 -12.07
CA ALA A 100 -0.50 16.73 -13.21
C ALA A 100 0.71 16.84 -14.17
N ASP A 101 1.41 17.97 -14.18
CA ASP A 101 2.64 18.17 -14.95
C ASP A 101 3.91 17.66 -14.22
N GLY A 102 3.73 17.06 -13.04
CA GLY A 102 4.81 16.57 -12.19
C GLY A 102 5.45 17.63 -11.30
N SER A 103 4.98 18.88 -11.35
CA SER A 103 5.48 19.91 -10.45
C SER A 103 5.14 19.56 -9.00
N MET A 104 6.17 19.55 -8.15
CA MET A 104 6.07 19.20 -6.74
C MET A 104 6.28 20.44 -5.87
N THR A 105 5.44 20.60 -4.85
CA THR A 105 5.62 21.60 -3.80
C THR A 105 5.56 20.91 -2.44
N VAL A 106 6.64 21.00 -1.66
CA VAL A 106 6.63 20.57 -0.25
C VAL A 106 5.74 21.54 0.52
N ARG A 107 4.65 21.03 1.07
CA ARG A 107 3.63 21.81 1.81
C ARG A 107 3.89 21.77 3.31
N CYS A 108 4.40 20.65 3.81
CA CYS A 108 4.73 20.44 5.21
C CYS A 108 6.09 19.73 5.29
N ALA A 109 7.15 20.49 5.57
CA ALA A 109 8.47 19.93 5.87
C ALA A 109 8.54 19.65 7.38
N ILE A 110 8.29 18.41 7.78
CA ILE A 110 8.14 18.02 9.20
C ILE A 110 9.13 16.95 9.64
N LEU A 111 9.87 16.34 8.69
CA LEU A 111 10.86 15.33 9.01
C LEU A 111 12.27 15.94 9.01
N PRO A 112 13.12 15.56 9.98
CA PRO A 112 14.53 15.93 9.97
C PRO A 112 15.31 15.14 8.91
N ASP A 113 16.52 15.61 8.59
CA ASP A 113 17.45 14.88 7.74
C ASP A 113 17.72 13.47 8.28
N GLY A 114 17.72 12.47 7.39
CA GLY A 114 17.93 11.06 7.76
C GLY A 114 16.66 10.33 8.20
N GLU A 115 15.51 10.98 8.15
CA GLU A 115 14.18 10.36 8.25
C GLU A 115 13.44 10.46 6.91
N ARG A 116 12.42 9.63 6.74
CA ARG A 116 11.51 9.67 5.59
C ARG A 116 10.11 9.19 5.97
N MET A 117 9.12 9.61 5.19
CA MET A 117 7.84 8.90 5.18
C MET A 117 7.99 7.52 4.52
N ASN A 118 7.11 6.60 4.94
CA ASN A 118 6.99 5.25 4.42
C ASN A 118 5.56 5.07 3.88
N ASP A 119 4.81 4.06 4.33
CA ASP A 119 3.44 3.84 3.89
C ASP A 119 2.46 4.85 4.47
N ALA A 120 1.36 5.06 3.74
CA ALA A 120 0.31 5.99 4.10
C ALA A 120 -1.04 5.62 3.49
N LYS A 121 -2.12 5.98 4.18
CA LYS A 121 -3.49 5.80 3.68
C LYS A 121 -4.39 6.95 4.10
N CYS A 122 -5.34 7.31 3.24
CA CYS A 122 -6.41 8.21 3.62
C CYS A 122 -7.51 7.48 4.39
N ASP A 123 -7.99 8.06 5.48
CA ASP A 123 -9.23 7.62 6.09
C ASP A 123 -10.47 8.06 5.29
N ARG A 124 -11.66 7.62 5.72
CA ARG A 124 -12.94 7.92 5.05
C ARG A 124 -13.31 9.41 4.98
N TYR A 125 -12.66 10.27 5.78
CA TYR A 125 -12.85 11.71 5.73
C TYR A 125 -11.83 12.41 4.81
N GLY A 126 -10.91 11.65 4.19
CA GLY A 126 -9.87 12.15 3.32
C GLY A 126 -8.74 12.85 4.08
N ARG A 127 -8.51 12.48 5.35
CA ARG A 127 -7.31 12.85 6.11
C ARG A 127 -6.24 11.80 5.86
N PHE A 128 -4.98 12.19 5.80
CA PHE A 128 -3.90 11.31 5.38
C PHE A 128 -3.04 10.88 6.56
N TRP A 129 -2.96 9.58 6.80
CA TRP A 129 -2.19 8.97 7.89
C TRP A 129 -0.95 8.35 7.30
N ALA A 130 0.23 8.77 7.73
CA ALA A 130 1.51 8.35 7.15
C ALA A 130 2.53 7.99 8.23
N GLY A 131 3.20 6.86 8.04
CA GLY A 131 4.30 6.43 8.89
C GLY A 131 5.61 7.13 8.52
N SER A 132 6.42 7.53 9.49
CA SER A 132 7.81 7.94 9.30
C SER A 132 8.78 6.98 9.97
N THR A 133 10.00 6.92 9.45
CA THR A 133 11.10 6.09 9.96
C THR A 133 12.44 6.79 9.77
N THR A 134 13.45 6.41 10.56
CA THR A 134 14.85 6.70 10.24
C THR A 134 15.35 5.75 9.16
N MET A 135 16.39 6.15 8.42
CA MET A 135 16.99 5.34 7.34
C MET A 135 17.67 4.05 7.85
N ASP A 136 18.08 4.02 9.12
CA ASP A 136 18.67 2.85 9.79
C ASP A 136 17.63 2.02 10.57
N PHE A 137 16.34 2.36 10.46
CA PHE A 137 15.23 1.70 11.14
C PHE A 137 15.44 1.58 12.67
N GLN A 138 15.89 2.67 13.30
CA GLN A 138 16.17 2.70 14.73
C GLN A 138 14.88 2.49 15.53
N PRO A 139 14.82 1.48 16.44
CA PRO A 139 13.63 1.23 17.25
C PRO A 139 13.22 2.43 18.10
N GLY A 140 11.91 2.72 18.10
CA GLY A 140 11.31 3.82 18.86
C GLY A 140 11.43 5.20 18.20
N ARG A 141 12.03 5.29 17.01
CA ARG A 141 12.19 6.55 16.26
C ARG A 141 11.14 6.75 15.17
N GLY A 142 10.39 5.71 14.82
CA GLY A 142 9.26 5.81 13.91
C GLY A 142 8.04 6.45 14.58
N ALA A 143 7.19 7.09 13.77
CA ALA A 143 5.97 7.72 14.22
C ALA A 143 4.87 7.64 13.15
N LEU A 144 3.61 7.68 13.58
CA LEU A 144 2.46 7.85 12.72
C LEU A 144 2.04 9.33 12.77
N HIS A 145 1.91 9.94 11.60
CA HIS A 145 1.51 11.32 11.41
C HIS A 145 0.12 11.38 10.81
N LEU A 146 -0.65 12.41 11.17
CA LEU A 146 -1.92 12.75 10.55
C LEU A 146 -1.81 14.11 9.89
N LEU A 147 -2.09 14.17 8.59
CA LEU A 147 -2.27 15.37 7.80
C LEU A 147 -3.76 15.63 7.59
N MET A 148 -4.20 16.83 7.98
CA MET A 148 -5.56 17.33 7.82
C MET A 148 -5.76 17.97 6.44
N PRO A 149 -7.00 18.13 5.95
CA PRO A 149 -7.28 18.72 4.63
C PRO A 149 -6.84 20.19 4.49
N ASP A 150 -6.65 20.90 5.60
CA ASP A 150 -6.11 22.26 5.62
C ASP A 150 -4.56 22.29 5.67
N TRP A 151 -3.92 21.13 5.46
CA TRP A 151 -2.47 20.93 5.51
C TRP A 151 -1.85 21.13 6.91
N THR A 152 -2.64 21.14 7.98
CA THR A 152 -2.10 21.03 9.34
C THR A 152 -1.74 19.59 9.67
N THR A 153 -0.71 19.40 10.49
CA THR A 153 -0.20 18.07 10.84
C THR A 153 -0.09 17.87 12.34
N ARG A 154 -0.17 16.62 12.79
CA ARG A 154 0.22 16.21 14.14
C ARG A 154 0.68 14.76 14.16
N VAL A 155 1.52 14.42 15.14
CA VAL A 155 1.82 13.04 15.49
C VAL A 155 0.62 12.43 16.22
N VAL A 156 0.24 11.21 15.87
CA VAL A 156 -0.87 10.48 16.50
C VAL A 156 -0.38 9.30 17.34
N LEU A 157 0.80 8.77 17.01
CA LEU A 157 1.45 7.66 17.70
C LEU A 157 2.95 7.76 17.46
N ASP A 158 3.75 7.55 18.50
CA ASP A 158 5.21 7.51 18.44
C ASP A 158 5.74 6.18 19.03
N GLY A 159 7.06 6.05 19.11
CA GLY A 159 7.70 4.86 19.66
C GLY A 159 7.61 3.63 18.74
N LEU A 160 7.41 3.84 17.44
CA LEU A 160 7.38 2.81 16.41
C LEU A 160 8.78 2.61 15.83
N THR A 161 8.96 1.62 14.96
CA THR A 161 10.23 1.42 14.24
C THR A 161 10.04 1.70 12.75
N LEU A 162 9.23 0.90 12.07
CA LEU A 162 8.88 1.08 10.66
C LEU A 162 7.36 0.94 10.52
N PRO A 163 6.58 2.00 10.87
CA PRO A 163 5.16 2.02 10.59
C PRO A 163 4.92 1.88 9.09
N ASN A 164 4.08 0.91 8.75
CA ASN A 164 3.86 0.48 7.38
C ASN A 164 2.36 0.33 7.13
N GLY A 165 1.92 -0.79 6.57
CA GLY A 165 0.52 -1.10 6.29
C GLY A 165 -0.46 -0.61 7.35
N LEU A 166 -1.43 0.21 6.94
CA LEU A 166 -2.51 0.66 7.81
C LEU A 166 -3.89 0.62 7.13
N ASP A 167 -4.93 0.37 7.91
CA ASP A 167 -6.32 0.44 7.44
C ASP A 167 -7.31 0.47 8.62
N TRP A 168 -8.60 0.58 8.32
CA TRP A 168 -9.68 0.57 9.29
C TRP A 168 -10.64 -0.61 9.08
N SER A 169 -11.26 -1.08 10.15
CA SER A 169 -12.42 -1.96 10.04
C SER A 169 -13.55 -1.27 9.24
N PRO A 170 -14.44 -2.02 8.56
CA PRO A 170 -15.51 -1.43 7.74
C PRO A 170 -16.44 -0.46 8.51
N ASP A 171 -16.64 -0.68 9.81
CA ASP A 171 -17.41 0.22 10.67
C ASP A 171 -16.61 1.43 11.18
N GLY A 172 -15.29 1.44 10.97
CA GLY A 172 -14.35 2.49 11.38
C GLY A 172 -13.97 2.47 12.85
N ARG A 173 -14.38 1.44 13.61
CA ARG A 173 -14.16 1.34 15.06
C ARG A 173 -12.82 0.74 15.45
N THR A 174 -12.14 0.06 14.52
CA THR A 174 -10.81 -0.48 14.72
C THR A 174 -9.86 0.10 13.69
N PHE A 175 -8.69 0.56 14.12
CA PHE A 175 -7.56 0.91 13.27
C PHE A 175 -6.49 -0.17 13.38
N TYR A 176 -5.91 -0.56 12.26
CA TYR A 176 -4.84 -1.56 12.17
C TYR A 176 -3.57 -0.90 11.67
N LEU A 177 -2.43 -1.30 12.24
CA LEU A 177 -1.11 -0.81 11.86
C LEU A 177 -0.08 -1.92 11.94
N ALA A 178 0.64 -2.17 10.85
CA ALA A 178 1.86 -2.96 10.82
C ALA A 178 3.05 -2.09 11.24
N ASP A 179 3.86 -2.60 12.16
CA ASP A 179 5.22 -2.12 12.41
C ASP A 179 6.18 -3.23 11.98
N THR A 180 6.76 -3.06 10.77
CA THR A 180 7.46 -4.12 10.04
C THR A 180 8.63 -4.68 10.83
N MET A 181 9.46 -3.80 11.38
CA MET A 181 10.66 -4.20 12.14
C MET A 181 10.33 -4.74 13.53
N ALA A 182 9.12 -4.49 14.04
CA ALA A 182 8.62 -5.15 15.24
C ALA A 182 7.99 -6.53 14.95
N GLY A 183 7.83 -6.91 13.67
CA GLY A 183 7.19 -8.17 13.26
C GLY A 183 5.72 -8.25 13.69
N GLU A 184 5.05 -7.11 13.84
CA GLU A 184 3.77 -6.99 14.54
C GLU A 184 2.72 -6.22 13.74
N ILE A 185 1.48 -6.70 13.78
CA ILE A 185 0.29 -5.91 13.46
C ILE A 185 -0.45 -5.62 14.76
N SER A 186 -0.65 -4.35 15.04
CA SER A 186 -1.43 -3.86 16.18
C SER A 186 -2.84 -3.45 15.72
N ALA A 187 -3.82 -3.65 16.59
CA ALA A 187 -5.15 -3.07 16.50
C ALA A 187 -5.36 -2.01 17.58
N PHE A 188 -6.18 -1.01 17.28
CA PHE A 188 -6.51 0.10 18.16
C PHE A 188 -8.01 0.36 18.10
N ASP A 189 -8.60 0.81 19.20
CA ASP A 189 -9.93 1.41 19.16
C ASP A 189 -9.81 2.75 18.42
N SER A 190 -10.68 2.97 17.45
CA SER A 190 -10.63 4.12 16.54
C SER A 190 -11.90 4.96 16.66
N ASP A 191 -11.73 6.25 16.86
CA ASP A 191 -12.75 7.26 16.65
C ASP A 191 -12.38 8.12 15.45
N LEU A 192 -12.97 7.79 14.31
CA LEU A 192 -12.74 8.51 13.07
C LEU A 192 -13.33 9.93 13.08
N GLU A 193 -14.28 10.29 13.94
CA GLU A 193 -14.76 11.69 14.00
C GLU A 193 -13.66 12.59 14.57
N SER A 194 -13.08 12.20 15.70
CA SER A 194 -11.97 12.94 16.33
C SER A 194 -10.59 12.65 15.76
N ALA A 195 -10.47 11.69 14.84
CA ALA A 195 -9.18 11.21 14.30
C ALA A 195 -8.27 10.63 15.40
N SER A 196 -8.83 9.94 16.40
CA SER A 196 -8.08 9.42 17.52
C SER A 196 -8.05 7.88 17.52
N ILE A 197 -6.95 7.35 18.04
CA ILE A 197 -6.75 5.92 18.26
C ILE A 197 -6.34 5.70 19.71
N SER A 198 -6.75 4.58 20.30
CA SER A 198 -6.45 4.24 21.70
C SER A 198 -6.45 2.72 21.91
N ASN A 199 -6.16 2.26 23.13
CA ASN A 199 -6.25 0.85 23.51
C ASN A 199 -5.51 -0.11 22.56
N ARG A 200 -4.23 0.20 22.28
CA ARG A 200 -3.34 -0.62 21.46
C ARG A 200 -3.33 -2.06 21.98
N ARG A 201 -3.52 -3.01 21.07
CA ARG A 201 -3.40 -4.46 21.33
C ARG A 201 -2.69 -5.13 20.16
N VAL A 202 -1.83 -6.10 20.47
CA VAL A 202 -1.19 -6.95 19.46
C VAL A 202 -2.27 -7.83 18.84
N LEU A 203 -2.47 -7.71 17.53
CA LEU A 203 -3.42 -8.53 16.78
C LEU A 203 -2.73 -9.77 16.20
N PHE A 204 -1.57 -9.56 15.59
CA PHE A 204 -0.80 -10.61 14.94
C PHE A 204 0.69 -10.33 15.13
N ARG A 205 1.47 -11.39 15.32
CA ARG A 205 2.92 -11.31 15.39
C ARG A 205 3.53 -12.52 14.70
N MET A 206 4.63 -12.30 14.00
CA MET A 206 5.40 -13.37 13.36
C MET A 206 6.91 -13.18 13.60
N PRO A 207 7.66 -14.29 13.64
CA PRO A 207 9.13 -14.21 13.66
C PRO A 207 9.63 -13.61 12.35
N VAL A 208 10.60 -12.69 12.43
CA VAL A 208 11.17 -11.96 11.28
C VAL A 208 11.78 -12.93 10.26
N GLU A 209 12.27 -14.08 10.69
CA GLU A 209 12.82 -15.14 9.84
C GLU A 209 11.78 -15.77 8.91
N ALA A 210 10.49 -15.64 9.23
CA ALA A 210 9.39 -16.11 8.38
C ALA A 210 8.86 -15.00 7.45
N GLY A 211 9.52 -13.85 7.41
CA GLY A 211 9.10 -12.61 6.75
C GLY A 211 8.57 -11.56 7.73
N MET A 212 8.25 -10.38 7.22
CA MET A 212 7.79 -9.24 8.01
C MET A 212 6.47 -8.68 7.45
N PRO A 213 5.51 -8.29 8.32
CA PRO A 213 4.28 -7.66 7.87
C PRO A 213 4.60 -6.27 7.29
N ASP A 214 4.14 -6.04 6.07
CA ASP A 214 4.43 -4.84 5.30
C ASP A 214 3.11 -4.07 5.03
N GLY A 215 2.82 -3.70 3.80
CA GLY A 215 1.55 -3.07 3.41
C GLY A 215 0.33 -3.99 3.57
N LEU A 216 -0.80 -3.39 3.97
CA LEU A 216 -2.07 -4.12 4.17
C LEU A 216 -3.31 -3.37 3.70
N THR A 217 -4.39 -4.13 3.43
CA THR A 217 -5.74 -3.60 3.19
C THR A 217 -6.81 -4.45 3.88
N VAL A 218 -7.93 -3.83 4.26
CA VAL A 218 -9.09 -4.52 4.84
C VAL A 218 -10.16 -4.76 3.78
N ASP A 219 -10.69 -5.98 3.72
CA ASP A 219 -11.83 -6.32 2.86
C ASP A 219 -13.17 -5.91 3.49
N ALA A 220 -14.25 -5.93 2.69
CA ALA A 220 -15.59 -5.54 3.14
C ALA A 220 -16.16 -6.44 4.25
N SER A 221 -15.57 -7.61 4.50
CA SER A 221 -15.91 -8.50 5.61
C SER A 221 -15.06 -8.26 6.86
N GLY A 222 -14.14 -7.29 6.81
CA GLY A 222 -13.24 -6.92 7.91
C GLY A 222 -11.97 -7.74 8.01
N CYS A 223 -11.69 -8.65 7.06
CA CYS A 223 -10.45 -9.42 7.07
C CYS A 223 -9.29 -8.58 6.52
N LEU A 224 -8.11 -8.71 7.11
CA LEU A 224 -6.90 -8.03 6.67
C LEU A 224 -6.19 -8.87 5.61
N TRP A 225 -5.74 -8.24 4.55
CA TRP A 225 -4.85 -8.81 3.54
C TRP A 225 -3.50 -8.12 3.69
N VAL A 226 -2.46 -8.90 3.98
CA VAL A 226 -1.15 -8.38 4.42
C VAL A 226 -0.06 -8.97 3.54
N ALA A 227 0.69 -8.11 2.86
CA ALA A 227 1.90 -8.52 2.17
C ALA A 227 3.00 -8.85 3.18
N ILE A 228 3.70 -9.97 2.97
CA ILE A 228 4.76 -10.42 3.87
C ILE A 228 6.10 -10.25 3.15
N TRP A 229 6.81 -9.17 3.47
CA TRP A 229 8.14 -8.89 2.94
C TRP A 229 9.11 -10.00 3.34
N GLY A 230 9.84 -10.54 2.35
CA GLY A 230 10.76 -11.66 2.56
C GLY A 230 10.06 -12.97 2.91
N GLY A 231 8.76 -13.08 2.62
CA GLY A 231 7.93 -14.22 3.00
C GLY A 231 7.21 -14.92 1.85
N ASP A 232 7.43 -14.50 0.60
CA ASP A 232 6.85 -15.14 -0.60
C ASP A 232 5.31 -15.26 -0.59
N ARG A 233 4.59 -14.42 0.17
CA ARG A 233 3.14 -14.59 0.34
C ARG A 233 2.40 -13.32 0.74
N VAL A 234 1.09 -13.35 0.49
CA VAL A 234 0.10 -12.47 1.12
C VAL A 234 -0.73 -13.30 2.08
N LEU A 235 -0.86 -12.87 3.34
CA LEU A 235 -1.73 -13.51 4.32
C LEU A 235 -3.11 -12.86 4.33
N ARG A 236 -4.14 -13.67 4.56
CA ARG A 236 -5.47 -13.20 4.94
C ARG A 236 -5.71 -13.49 6.41
N LEU A 237 -5.89 -12.47 7.22
CA LEU A 237 -6.15 -12.56 8.65
C LEU A 237 -7.61 -12.24 8.96
N SER A 238 -8.18 -12.89 9.97
CA SER A 238 -9.46 -12.52 10.54
C SER A 238 -9.35 -11.15 11.26
N PRO A 239 -10.48 -10.48 11.55
CA PRO A 239 -10.47 -9.28 12.40
C PRO A 239 -9.86 -9.50 13.79
N ASP A 240 -9.79 -10.76 14.23
CA ASP A 240 -9.23 -11.19 15.52
C ASP A 240 -7.76 -11.64 15.42
N GLY A 241 -7.18 -11.65 14.20
CA GLY A 241 -5.77 -11.97 13.97
C GLY A 241 -5.47 -13.42 13.58
N ASP A 242 -6.49 -14.26 13.43
CA ASP A 242 -6.31 -15.65 12.99
C ASP A 242 -5.96 -15.72 11.50
N VAL A 243 -5.00 -16.58 11.13
CA VAL A 243 -4.68 -16.84 9.72
C VAL A 243 -5.82 -17.64 9.08
N LEU A 244 -6.54 -17.01 8.15
CA LEU A 244 -7.64 -17.62 7.40
C LEU A 244 -7.17 -18.28 6.10
N GLY A 245 -6.02 -17.85 5.57
CA GLY A 245 -5.44 -18.39 4.35
C GLY A 245 -4.26 -17.55 3.87
N GLU A 246 -3.66 -18.01 2.78
CA GLU A 246 -2.53 -17.35 2.14
C GLU A 246 -2.63 -17.42 0.62
N ILE A 247 -2.01 -16.45 -0.04
CA ILE A 247 -1.73 -16.45 -1.48
C ILE A 247 -0.21 -16.58 -1.62
N PRO A 248 0.30 -17.73 -2.11
CA PRO A 248 1.71 -17.85 -2.49
C PRO A 248 2.04 -16.87 -3.62
N MET A 249 3.13 -16.12 -3.46
CA MET A 249 3.60 -15.15 -4.45
C MET A 249 4.82 -15.71 -5.18
N PRO A 250 4.94 -15.47 -6.50
CA PRO A 250 6.12 -15.89 -7.28
C PRO A 250 7.32 -14.96 -7.10
N VAL A 251 7.37 -14.21 -5.98
CA VAL A 251 8.40 -13.21 -5.66
C VAL A 251 8.64 -13.18 -4.16
N HIS A 252 9.87 -12.91 -3.74
CA HIS A 252 10.26 -12.96 -2.33
C HIS A 252 9.78 -11.79 -1.48
N GLN A 253 9.68 -10.61 -2.09
CA GLN A 253 9.32 -9.37 -1.42
C GLN A 253 8.02 -8.79 -2.00
N PRO A 254 6.85 -9.43 -1.80
CA PRO A 254 5.59 -8.72 -1.92
C PRO A 254 5.56 -7.65 -0.84
N SER A 255 5.21 -6.43 -1.21
CA SER A 255 5.44 -5.24 -0.38
C SER A 255 4.13 -4.66 0.14
N SER A 256 3.09 -4.55 -0.70
CA SER A 256 1.79 -4.04 -0.30
C SER A 256 0.66 -4.55 -1.19
N CYS A 257 -0.59 -4.29 -0.81
CA CYS A 257 -1.75 -4.72 -1.59
C CYS A 257 -2.97 -3.81 -1.43
N ALA A 258 -3.79 -3.74 -2.48
CA ALA A 258 -5.04 -3.01 -2.50
C ALA A 258 -6.07 -3.66 -3.42
N PHE A 259 -7.33 -3.60 -3.02
CA PHE A 259 -8.43 -4.03 -3.88
C PHE A 259 -8.74 -2.98 -4.95
N GLY A 260 -9.01 -3.45 -6.17
CA GLY A 260 -9.36 -2.63 -7.31
C GLY A 260 -10.25 -3.35 -8.32
N GLY A 261 -10.32 -2.79 -9.53
CA GLY A 261 -11.29 -3.19 -10.55
C GLY A 261 -12.70 -2.63 -10.28
N PRO A 262 -13.62 -2.72 -11.26
CA PRO A 262 -14.97 -2.14 -11.14
C PRO A 262 -15.80 -2.72 -9.99
N GLY A 263 -15.56 -3.99 -9.64
CA GLY A 263 -16.23 -4.69 -8.54
C GLY A 263 -15.47 -4.68 -7.22
N LEU A 264 -14.30 -4.03 -7.16
CA LEU A 264 -13.34 -4.16 -6.05
C LEU A 264 -13.00 -5.62 -5.72
N ASP A 265 -13.04 -6.50 -6.73
CA ASP A 265 -12.85 -7.95 -6.62
C ASP A 265 -11.52 -8.40 -7.23
N VAL A 266 -10.55 -7.47 -7.33
CA VAL A 266 -9.18 -7.72 -7.78
C VAL A 266 -8.24 -7.29 -6.69
N LEU A 267 -7.41 -8.19 -6.17
CA LEU A 267 -6.34 -7.81 -5.26
C LEU A 267 -5.08 -7.52 -6.07
N TYR A 268 -4.69 -6.24 -6.16
CA TYR A 268 -3.41 -5.84 -6.72
C TYR A 268 -2.34 -5.91 -5.63
N ILE A 269 -1.15 -6.38 -5.98
CA ILE A 269 -0.05 -6.64 -5.05
C ILE A 269 1.24 -6.06 -5.66
N THR A 270 1.87 -5.11 -4.98
CA THR A 270 3.18 -4.57 -5.38
C THR A 270 4.30 -5.48 -4.88
N SER A 271 5.48 -5.37 -5.48
CA SER A 271 6.66 -6.12 -5.07
C SER A 271 7.96 -5.33 -5.25
N ALA A 272 9.04 -5.83 -4.69
CA ALA A 272 10.33 -5.14 -4.63
C ALA A 272 11.50 -6.03 -5.06
N ARG A 273 12.52 -5.40 -5.67
CA ARG A 273 13.80 -6.02 -6.05
C ARG A 273 14.94 -5.70 -5.09
N GLU A 274 14.77 -4.68 -4.27
CA GLU A 274 15.83 -4.14 -3.40
C GLU A 274 16.46 -5.25 -2.55
N GLY A 275 17.80 -5.30 -2.51
CA GLY A 275 18.54 -6.25 -1.69
C GLY A 275 18.58 -7.70 -2.20
N LEU A 276 18.01 -7.99 -3.38
CA LEU A 276 17.99 -9.33 -3.96
C LEU A 276 18.97 -9.47 -5.12
N ASP A 277 19.57 -10.66 -5.24
CA ASP A 277 20.32 -11.08 -6.44
C ASP A 277 19.36 -11.87 -7.35
N LEU A 278 18.90 -11.22 -8.41
CA LEU A 278 17.80 -11.71 -9.26
C LEU A 278 18.26 -11.87 -10.71
N SER A 279 17.74 -12.88 -11.38
CA SER A 279 17.87 -12.99 -12.83
C SER A 279 17.04 -11.92 -13.55
N ASP A 280 17.31 -11.74 -14.84
CA ASP A 280 16.62 -10.75 -15.65
C ASP A 280 15.14 -11.08 -15.92
N ASP A 281 14.79 -12.37 -15.88
CA ASP A 281 13.43 -12.88 -16.06
C ASP A 281 12.62 -12.93 -14.76
N ASP A 282 13.24 -12.63 -13.60
CA ASP A 282 12.54 -12.61 -12.32
C ASP A 282 11.50 -11.45 -12.28
N PRO A 283 10.23 -11.75 -11.91
CA PRO A 283 9.15 -10.77 -11.97
C PRO A 283 9.10 -9.80 -10.78
N ALA A 284 10.01 -9.88 -9.80
CA ALA A 284 10.06 -8.95 -8.67
C ALA A 284 10.19 -7.50 -9.15
N GLY A 285 9.53 -6.58 -8.44
CA GLY A 285 9.37 -5.18 -8.86
C GLY A 285 8.21 -4.95 -9.83
N SER A 286 7.48 -6.01 -10.20
CA SER A 286 6.20 -5.92 -10.92
C SER A 286 5.02 -5.77 -9.96
N VAL A 287 3.87 -5.41 -10.51
CA VAL A 287 2.58 -5.48 -9.83
C VAL A 287 1.82 -6.71 -10.30
N PHE A 288 1.32 -7.48 -9.36
CA PHE A 288 0.50 -8.67 -9.59
C PHE A 288 -0.97 -8.38 -9.37
N ALA A 289 -1.84 -9.22 -9.94
CA ALA A 289 -3.27 -9.23 -9.67
C ALA A 289 -3.76 -10.65 -9.35
N VAL A 290 -4.66 -10.74 -8.38
CA VAL A 290 -5.45 -11.94 -8.09
C VAL A 290 -6.92 -11.62 -8.32
N THR A 291 -7.51 -12.27 -9.32
CA THR A 291 -8.91 -12.00 -9.71
C THR A 291 -9.86 -12.82 -8.84
N ARG A 292 -10.89 -12.18 -8.30
CA ARG A 292 -11.94 -12.78 -7.48
C ARG A 292 -11.37 -13.67 -6.36
N PRO A 293 -10.59 -13.12 -5.42
CA PRO A 293 -9.97 -13.89 -4.34
C PRO A 293 -10.97 -14.43 -3.31
N GLY A 294 -12.28 -14.35 -3.58
CA GLY A 294 -13.34 -14.71 -2.64
C GLY A 294 -13.71 -13.59 -1.67
N ALA A 295 -13.18 -12.38 -1.88
CA ALA A 295 -13.48 -11.17 -1.11
C ALA A 295 -13.57 -9.96 -2.04
N VAL A 296 -14.19 -8.89 -1.55
CA VAL A 296 -14.24 -7.59 -2.20
C VAL A 296 -13.73 -6.53 -1.24
N GLY A 297 -12.99 -5.55 -1.76
CA GLY A 297 -12.47 -4.44 -0.97
C GLY A 297 -13.50 -3.36 -0.70
N THR A 298 -13.03 -2.29 -0.06
CA THR A 298 -13.76 -1.04 0.13
C THR A 298 -13.18 0.08 -0.75
N PRO A 299 -13.99 1.06 -1.19
CA PRO A 299 -13.49 2.17 -1.98
C PRO A 299 -12.39 2.96 -1.25
N SER A 300 -11.32 3.31 -1.96
CA SER A 300 -10.33 4.25 -1.47
C SER A 300 -10.92 5.67 -1.38
N THR A 301 -10.40 6.48 -0.46
CA THR A 301 -10.80 7.88 -0.32
C THR A 301 -9.65 8.77 -0.77
N PRO A 302 -9.84 9.70 -1.72
CA PRO A 302 -8.80 10.67 -2.08
C PRO A 302 -8.61 11.69 -0.95
N PHE A 303 -7.40 12.25 -0.87
CA PHE A 303 -7.12 13.35 0.06
C PHE A 303 -8.05 14.53 -0.17
N ALA A 304 -8.62 15.07 0.90
CA ALA A 304 -9.69 16.06 0.79
C ALA A 304 -9.22 17.50 0.56
N GLY A 305 -7.94 17.80 0.82
CA GLY A 305 -7.33 19.13 0.67
C GLY A 305 -6.56 19.35 -0.63
#